data_AF-A0A0N7MMI7-F1
#
_entry.id   AF-A0A0N7MMI7-F1
#
_cell.length_a   1.000
_cell.length_b   1.000
_cell.length_c   1.000
_cell.angle_alpha   90.00
_cell.angle_beta   90.00
_cell.angle_gamma   90.00
#
_symmetry.space_group_name_H-M   'P 1'
#
loop_
_entity.id
_entity.type
_entity.pdbx_description
1 polymer ?
#
loop_
_entity_poly.entity_id
_entity_poly.type
_entity_poly.pdbx_seq_one_letter_code
_entity_poly.pdbx_strand_id
1 'polypeptide(L)'
;MTTGTLYATKNARGMLPRGLIEWISIPMKPVNLKNGAKLEKSLYGSTLQERSQVIRFLSFTNHEIASNAFAVITAAKTNASQEDYEDKVIKCIACIALLEQQLSQHDFLISDQITIAGLYAASLFGTLLALVLGKDKMDGFCLLGKWLPKVLQHPALKNRVDTSSFLERTIAPSAAK
;
A
#
# COMPACT_ATOMS: atom_id res chain seq x y z
N MET A 1 -12.73 -13.83 -19.57
CA MET A 1 -12.03 -12.91 -18.64
C MET A 1 -10.54 -13.01 -18.89
N THR A 2 -9.88 -11.95 -19.34
CA THR A 2 -8.43 -11.94 -19.56
C THR A 2 -7.71 -11.78 -18.23
N THR A 3 -6.99 -12.82 -17.82
CA THR A 3 -6.08 -12.85 -16.66
C THR A 3 -5.01 -11.77 -16.86
N GLY A 4 -4.96 -10.76 -15.98
CA GLY A 4 -3.90 -9.75 -16.01
C GLY A 4 -2.54 -10.43 -15.81
N THR A 5 -1.60 -10.22 -16.74
CA THR A 5 -0.26 -10.81 -16.66
C THR A 5 0.68 -9.74 -16.08
N LEU A 6 1.56 -10.13 -15.15
CA LEU A 6 2.54 -9.21 -14.56
C LEU A 6 3.68 -8.96 -15.56
N TYR A 7 3.90 -7.69 -15.90
CA TYR A 7 4.94 -7.27 -16.85
C TYR A 7 6.02 -6.43 -16.13
N ALA A 8 7.26 -6.59 -16.58
CA ALA A 8 8.39 -5.81 -16.05
C ALA A 8 9.32 -5.29 -17.17
N THR A 9 9.92 -4.13 -16.92
CA THR A 9 11.06 -3.58 -17.65
C THR A 9 12.22 -3.32 -16.68
N LYS A 10 13.35 -2.81 -17.19
CA LYS A 10 14.48 -2.38 -16.33
C LYS A 10 14.07 -1.34 -15.28
N ASN A 11 13.07 -0.50 -15.58
CA ASN A 11 12.77 0.70 -14.82
C ASN A 11 11.38 0.70 -14.19
N ALA A 12 10.50 -0.25 -14.53
CA ALA A 12 9.13 -0.29 -14.02
C ALA A 12 8.60 -1.73 -13.90
N ARG A 13 7.73 -1.96 -12.93
CA ARG A 13 6.97 -3.21 -12.75
C ARG A 13 5.49 -2.85 -12.60
N GLY A 14 4.61 -3.55 -13.32
CA GLY A 14 3.19 -3.27 -13.29
C GLY A 14 2.35 -4.42 -13.82
N MET A 15 1.07 -4.44 -13.46
CA MET A 15 0.08 -5.32 -14.06
C MET A 15 -0.58 -4.60 -15.22
N LEU A 16 -0.49 -5.17 -16.42
CA LEU A 16 -1.16 -4.65 -17.60
C LEU A 16 -1.87 -5.80 -18.32
N PRO A 17 -3.07 -5.58 -18.89
CA PRO A 17 -3.70 -6.57 -19.74
C PRO A 17 -2.82 -6.88 -20.96
N ARG A 18 -2.67 -8.16 -21.28
CA ARG A 18 -1.84 -8.61 -22.41
C ARG A 18 -2.22 -7.95 -23.73
N GLY A 19 -3.51 -7.80 -24.01
CA GLY A 19 -3.99 -7.16 -25.23
C GLY A 19 -3.57 -5.69 -25.36
N LEU A 20 -3.39 -4.97 -24.23
CA LEU A 20 -2.95 -3.57 -24.25
C LEU A 20 -1.45 -3.46 -24.58
N ILE A 21 -0.63 -4.36 -24.03
CA ILE A 21 0.81 -4.45 -24.33
C ILE A 21 1.02 -4.73 -25.82
N GLU A 22 0.27 -5.70 -26.36
CA GLU A 22 0.36 -6.12 -27.76
C GLU A 22 -0.11 -5.00 -28.71
N TRP A 23 -1.19 -4.29 -28.37
CA TRP A 23 -1.71 -3.19 -29.19
C TRP A 23 -0.77 -1.98 -29.24
N ILE A 24 -0.17 -1.60 -28.12
CA ILE A 24 0.69 -0.40 -28.02
C ILE A 24 2.16 -0.73 -28.32
N SER A 25 2.51 -2.02 -28.53
CA SER A 25 3.88 -2.48 -28.77
C SER A 25 4.88 -2.05 -27.69
N ILE A 26 4.44 -2.03 -26.43
CA ILE A 26 5.31 -1.63 -25.31
C ILE A 26 6.36 -2.73 -25.07
N PRO A 27 7.66 -2.43 -25.01
CA PRO A 27 8.73 -3.43 -24.84
C PRO A 27 8.81 -3.94 -23.39
N MET A 28 7.76 -4.61 -22.92
CA MET A 28 7.72 -5.23 -21.60
C MET A 28 7.72 -6.75 -21.73
N LYS A 29 8.46 -7.43 -20.86
CA LYS A 29 8.49 -8.90 -20.83
C LYS A 29 7.56 -9.43 -19.74
N PRO A 30 6.80 -10.50 -20.01
CA PRO A 30 6.05 -11.19 -18.96
C PRO A 30 7.05 -11.75 -17.94
N VAL A 31 6.80 -11.50 -16.66
CA VAL A 31 7.64 -12.05 -15.60
C VAL A 31 7.35 -13.54 -15.49
N ASN A 32 8.21 -14.36 -16.09
CA ASN A 32 8.06 -15.81 -16.10
C ASN A 32 8.51 -16.37 -14.74
N LEU A 33 7.57 -16.56 -13.82
CA LEU A 33 7.82 -17.15 -12.51
C LEU A 33 8.05 -18.66 -12.71
N LYS A 34 9.29 -19.14 -12.56
CA LYS A 34 9.64 -20.57 -12.72
C LYS A 34 8.91 -21.51 -11.72
N ASN A 35 8.31 -20.95 -10.65
CA ASN A 35 7.40 -21.62 -9.69
C ASN A 35 5.99 -20.98 -9.69
N GLY A 36 5.61 -20.37 -10.81
CA GLY A 36 4.61 -19.31 -10.92
C GLY A 36 3.21 -19.64 -10.49
N ALA A 37 2.65 -20.78 -10.90
CA ALA A 37 1.23 -21.04 -10.66
C ALA A 37 0.86 -21.14 -9.16
N LYS A 38 1.74 -21.68 -8.31
CA LYS A 38 1.48 -21.82 -6.87
C LYS A 38 1.73 -20.51 -6.12
N LEU A 39 2.80 -19.80 -6.49
CA LEU A 39 3.14 -18.50 -5.92
C LEU A 39 2.14 -17.42 -6.34
N GLU A 40 1.67 -17.45 -7.59
CA GLU A 40 0.64 -16.58 -8.14
C GLU A 40 -0.71 -16.84 -7.46
N LYS A 41 -1.12 -18.11 -7.32
CA LYS A 41 -2.36 -18.40 -6.56
C LYS A 41 -2.29 -17.96 -5.10
N SER A 42 -1.13 -18.08 -4.44
CA SER A 42 -0.97 -17.62 -3.06
C SER A 42 -1.00 -16.09 -2.96
N LEU A 43 -0.30 -15.36 -3.85
CA LEU A 43 -0.23 -13.90 -3.79
C LEU A 43 -1.48 -13.18 -4.29
N TYR A 44 -2.18 -13.75 -5.27
CA TYR A 44 -3.39 -13.15 -5.86
C TYR A 44 -4.68 -13.69 -5.28
N GLY A 45 -4.63 -14.69 -4.39
CA GLY A 45 -5.81 -15.37 -3.90
C GLY A 45 -6.13 -16.64 -4.70
N SER A 46 -6.57 -17.64 -3.95
CA SER A 46 -6.87 -18.99 -4.44
C SER A 46 -8.29 -19.10 -4.99
N THR A 47 -9.23 -18.33 -4.43
CA THR A 47 -10.63 -18.25 -4.87
C THR A 47 -10.92 -16.96 -5.64
N LEU A 48 -12.04 -16.92 -6.37
CA LEU A 48 -12.49 -15.69 -7.04
C LEU A 48 -12.80 -14.57 -6.03
N GLN A 49 -13.33 -14.93 -4.86
CA GLN A 49 -13.61 -13.99 -3.78
C GLN A 49 -12.32 -13.41 -3.20
N GLU A 50 -11.31 -14.23 -2.92
CA GLU A 50 -10.01 -13.74 -2.45
C GLU A 50 -9.35 -12.83 -3.49
N ARG A 51 -9.43 -13.20 -4.78
CA ARG A 51 -8.91 -12.38 -5.88
C ARG A 51 -9.58 -11.02 -5.98
N SER A 52 -10.91 -10.96 -5.85
CA SER A 52 -11.62 -9.68 -5.86
C SER A 52 -11.24 -8.82 -4.66
N GLN A 53 -11.04 -9.42 -3.49
CA GLN A 53 -10.55 -8.74 -2.30
C GLN A 53 -9.10 -8.23 -2.48
N VAL A 54 -8.23 -9.00 -3.12
CA VAL A 54 -6.86 -8.56 -3.46
C VAL A 54 -6.90 -7.30 -4.31
N ILE A 55 -7.70 -7.31 -5.38
CA ILE A 55 -7.82 -6.15 -6.25
C ILE A 55 -8.44 -4.96 -5.51
N ARG A 56 -9.48 -5.20 -4.68
CA ARG A 56 -10.13 -4.18 -3.87
C ARG A 56 -9.14 -3.46 -2.97
N PHE A 57 -8.37 -4.20 -2.17
CA PHE A 57 -7.43 -3.59 -1.23
C PHE A 57 -6.22 -2.99 -1.94
N LEU A 58 -5.73 -3.58 -3.02
CA LEU A 58 -4.66 -2.98 -3.81
C LEU A 58 -5.09 -1.63 -4.40
N SER A 59 -6.31 -1.55 -4.95
CA SER A 59 -6.88 -0.29 -5.47
C SER A 59 -7.16 0.72 -4.36
N PHE A 60 -7.74 0.28 -3.25
CA PHE A 60 -8.05 1.11 -2.09
C PHE A 60 -6.78 1.74 -1.49
N THR A 61 -5.75 0.92 -1.27
CA THR A 61 -4.45 1.41 -0.82
C THR A 61 -3.85 2.43 -1.80
N ASN A 62 -3.94 2.17 -3.10
CA ASN A 62 -3.38 3.07 -4.10
C ASN A 62 -4.15 4.40 -4.22
N HIS A 63 -5.47 4.37 -4.23
CA HIS A 63 -6.28 5.55 -4.52
C HIS A 63 -6.71 6.28 -3.25
N GLU A 64 -7.23 5.57 -2.25
CA GLU A 64 -7.73 6.22 -1.04
C GLU A 64 -6.57 6.58 -0.13
N ILE A 65 -5.71 5.62 0.23
CA ILE A 65 -4.65 5.89 1.21
C ILE A 65 -3.57 6.80 0.61
N ALA A 66 -3.02 6.46 -0.55
CA ALA A 66 -1.92 7.26 -1.11
C ALA A 66 -2.34 8.69 -1.48
N SER A 67 -3.55 8.88 -2.03
CA SER A 67 -4.03 10.22 -2.37
C SER A 67 -4.32 11.07 -1.13
N ASN A 68 -4.94 10.49 -0.08
CA ASN A 68 -5.16 11.24 1.16
C ASN A 68 -3.83 11.59 1.86
N ALA A 69 -2.86 10.68 1.85
CA ALA A 69 -1.52 10.99 2.35
C ALA A 69 -0.84 12.11 1.55
N PHE A 70 -0.97 12.09 0.22
CA PHE A 70 -0.44 13.16 -0.62
C PHE A 70 -1.14 14.50 -0.35
N ALA A 71 -2.44 14.49 -0.06
CA ALA A 71 -3.18 15.68 0.36
C ALA A 71 -2.65 16.26 1.67
N VAL A 72 -2.31 15.41 2.65
CA VAL A 72 -1.66 15.84 3.91
C VAL A 72 -0.29 16.49 3.63
N ILE A 73 0.55 15.84 2.81
CA ILE A 73 1.86 16.40 2.42
C ILE A 73 1.68 17.77 1.76
N THR A 74 0.71 17.88 0.84
CA THR A 74 0.44 19.11 0.11
C THR A 74 0.00 20.21 1.05
N ALA A 75 -1.00 19.95 1.91
CA ALA A 75 -1.48 20.91 2.91
C ALA A 75 -0.35 21.40 3.84
N ALA A 76 0.53 20.49 4.28
CA ALA A 76 1.68 20.84 5.10
C ALA A 76 2.71 21.70 4.35
N LYS A 77 2.94 21.45 3.06
CA LYS A 77 3.92 22.19 2.25
C LYS A 77 3.42 23.54 1.74
N THR A 78 2.11 23.67 1.50
CA THR A 78 1.50 24.91 1.01
C THR A 78 1.01 25.81 2.12
N ASN A 79 1.29 25.47 3.38
CA ASN A 79 0.84 26.21 4.57
C ASN A 79 -0.66 26.47 4.55
N ALA A 80 -1.43 25.40 4.27
CA ALA A 80 -2.88 25.44 4.38
C ALA A 80 -3.33 25.93 5.76
N SER A 81 -4.57 26.39 5.87
CA SER A 81 -5.14 26.71 7.19
C SER A 81 -5.08 25.48 8.09
N GLN A 82 -4.96 25.70 9.40
CA GLN A 82 -4.94 24.61 10.38
C GLN A 82 -6.15 23.69 10.22
N GLU A 83 -7.33 24.26 9.98
CA GLU A 83 -8.58 23.53 9.73
C GLU A 83 -8.49 22.62 8.50
N ASP A 84 -8.05 23.14 7.34
CA ASP A 84 -7.96 22.31 6.12
C ASP A 84 -6.91 21.21 6.25
N TYR A 85 -5.77 21.51 6.91
CA TYR A 85 -4.75 20.51 7.21
C TYR A 85 -5.28 19.39 8.12
N GLU A 86 -5.93 19.74 9.23
CA GLU A 86 -6.52 18.78 10.16
C GLU A 86 -7.58 17.91 9.47
N ASP A 87 -8.40 18.50 8.62
CA ASP A 87 -9.38 17.79 7.80
C ASP A 87 -8.73 16.74 6.89
N LYS A 88 -7.58 17.05 6.25
CA LYS A 88 -6.87 16.04 5.43
C LYS A 88 -6.31 14.92 6.30
N VAL A 89 -5.75 15.27 7.47
CA VAL A 89 -5.19 14.29 8.40
C VAL A 89 -6.30 13.34 8.89
N ILE A 90 -7.46 13.88 9.29
CA ILE A 90 -8.62 13.09 9.72
C ILE A 90 -9.07 12.13 8.62
N LYS A 91 -9.20 12.60 7.37
CA LYS A 91 -9.57 11.75 6.23
C LYS A 91 -8.56 10.64 5.97
N CYS A 92 -7.26 10.96 6.02
CA CYS A 92 -6.20 9.97 5.86
C CYS A 92 -6.25 8.90 6.96
N ILE A 93 -6.42 9.30 8.22
CA ILE A 93 -6.54 8.39 9.36
C ILE A 93 -7.80 7.53 9.24
N ALA A 94 -8.92 8.07 8.78
CA ALA A 94 -10.15 7.32 8.56
C ALA A 94 -9.96 6.20 7.50
N CYS A 95 -9.22 6.45 6.43
CA CYS A 95 -8.87 5.40 5.46
C CYS A 95 -8.02 4.29 6.08
N ILE A 96 -7.10 4.64 6.99
CA ILE A 96 -6.26 3.67 7.71
C ILE A 96 -7.10 2.84 8.69
N ALA A 97 -8.08 3.46 9.35
CA ALA A 97 -9.00 2.77 10.25
C ALA A 97 -9.80 1.66 9.56
N LEU A 98 -10.10 1.79 8.26
CA LEU A 98 -10.72 0.71 7.49
C LEU A 98 -9.82 -0.52 7.35
N LEU A 99 -8.49 -0.34 7.30
CA LEU A 99 -7.55 -1.47 7.30
C LEU A 99 -7.42 -2.09 8.68
N GLU A 100 -7.41 -1.29 9.75
CA GLU A 100 -7.48 -1.81 11.13
C GLU A 100 -8.72 -2.68 11.33
N GLN A 101 -9.88 -2.19 10.87
CA GLN A 101 -11.12 -2.96 10.90
C GLN A 101 -11.00 -4.26 10.11
N GLN A 102 -10.38 -4.23 8.93
CA GLN A 102 -10.17 -5.45 8.14
C GLN A 102 -9.25 -6.46 8.86
N LEU A 103 -8.20 -5.99 9.51
CA LEU A 103 -7.27 -6.81 10.31
C LEU A 103 -7.93 -7.37 11.58
N SER A 104 -9.07 -6.83 12.02
CA SER A 104 -9.83 -7.43 13.13
C SER A 104 -10.53 -8.74 12.75
N GLN A 105 -10.73 -8.97 11.45
CA GLN A 105 -11.41 -10.16 10.91
C GLN A 105 -10.43 -11.22 10.41
N HIS A 106 -9.18 -10.84 10.12
CA HIS A 106 -8.20 -11.68 9.47
C HIS A 106 -6.77 -11.38 9.93
N ASP A 107 -5.93 -12.40 10.02
CA ASP A 107 -4.51 -12.27 10.40
C ASP A 107 -3.67 -11.43 9.41
N PHE A 108 -4.11 -11.39 8.15
CA PHE A 108 -3.63 -10.49 7.12
C PHE A 108 -4.83 -9.89 6.38
N LEU A 109 -4.64 -8.85 5.55
CA LEU A 109 -5.73 -8.06 4.97
C LEU A 109 -6.89 -8.85 4.31
N ILE A 110 -6.68 -10.06 3.83
CA ILE A 110 -7.66 -10.79 3.00
C ILE A 110 -7.90 -12.22 3.47
N SER A 111 -6.86 -12.87 3.98
CA SER A 111 -6.88 -14.29 4.36
C SER A 111 -5.79 -14.53 5.39
N ASP A 112 -5.56 -15.79 5.75
CA ASP A 112 -4.50 -16.19 6.67
C ASP A 112 -3.11 -16.18 6.01
N GLN A 113 -2.98 -15.68 4.78
CA GLN A 113 -1.71 -15.57 4.05
C GLN A 113 -1.45 -14.15 3.55
N ILE A 114 -0.16 -13.84 3.39
CA ILE A 114 0.30 -12.59 2.77
C ILE A 114 0.00 -12.63 1.27
N THR A 115 -0.76 -11.64 0.81
CA THR A 115 -1.09 -11.42 -0.60
C THR A 115 -0.30 -10.23 -1.16
N ILE A 116 -0.37 -10.03 -2.48
CA ILE A 116 0.23 -8.85 -3.13
C ILE A 116 -0.36 -7.53 -2.62
N ALA A 117 -1.63 -7.51 -2.24
CA ALA A 117 -2.26 -6.35 -1.62
C ALA A 117 -1.63 -6.04 -0.25
N GLY A 118 -1.38 -7.06 0.56
CA GLY A 118 -0.68 -6.91 1.84
C GLY A 118 0.73 -6.38 1.68
N LEU A 119 1.49 -6.90 0.71
CA LEU A 119 2.85 -6.42 0.42
C LEU A 119 2.85 -4.96 -0.06
N TYR A 120 1.94 -4.63 -0.96
CA TYR A 120 1.81 -3.26 -1.48
C TYR A 120 1.45 -2.28 -0.36
N ALA A 121 0.43 -2.60 0.44
CA ALA A 121 0.03 -1.80 1.59
C ALA A 121 1.17 -1.61 2.58
N ALA A 122 1.89 -2.69 2.95
CA ALA A 122 3.02 -2.59 3.86
C ALA A 122 4.15 -1.68 3.33
N SER A 123 4.44 -1.75 2.02
CA SER A 123 5.43 -0.85 1.41
C SER A 123 4.98 0.63 1.42
N LEU A 124 3.70 0.87 1.16
CA LEU A 124 3.14 2.22 1.21
C LEU A 124 3.18 2.75 2.65
N PHE A 125 2.75 1.95 3.64
CA PHE A 125 2.81 2.32 5.05
C PHE A 125 4.23 2.63 5.52
N GLY A 126 5.23 1.87 5.08
CA GLY A 126 6.63 2.20 5.36
C GLY A 126 7.00 3.61 4.88
N THR A 127 6.52 4.00 3.70
CA THR A 127 6.73 5.36 3.16
C THR A 127 5.94 6.41 3.94
N LEU A 128 4.69 6.12 4.30
CA LEU A 128 3.83 7.03 5.05
C LEU A 128 4.37 7.30 6.46
N LEU A 129 4.82 6.26 7.14
CA LEU A 129 5.39 6.37 8.49
C LEU A 129 6.72 7.12 8.48
N ALA A 130 7.48 7.05 7.38
CA ALA A 130 8.74 7.77 7.23
C ALA A 130 8.57 9.25 6.85
N LEU A 131 7.45 9.63 6.19
CA LEU A 131 7.34 10.94 5.54
C LEU A 131 6.09 11.76 5.91
N VAL A 132 5.02 11.13 6.40
CA VAL A 132 3.71 11.77 6.52
C VAL A 132 3.17 11.64 7.94
N LEU A 133 2.88 10.41 8.37
CA LEU A 133 2.20 10.12 9.62
C LEU A 133 3.20 9.65 10.67
N GLY A 134 3.17 10.29 11.83
CA GLY A 134 4.00 9.90 12.96
C GLY A 134 3.31 8.94 13.92
N LYS A 135 4.06 8.44 14.90
CA LYS A 135 3.54 7.63 16.01
C LYS A 135 2.40 8.32 16.75
N ASP A 136 2.44 9.66 16.86
CA ASP A 136 1.38 10.48 17.46
C ASP A 136 -0.03 10.20 16.90
N LYS A 137 -0.14 9.80 15.63
CA LYS A 137 -1.42 9.42 14.99
C LYS A 137 -1.58 7.91 14.82
N MET A 138 -0.48 7.18 14.83
CA MET A 138 -0.48 5.75 14.49
C MET A 138 -0.54 4.83 15.71
N ASP A 139 -0.22 5.31 16.91
CA ASP A 139 -0.24 4.53 18.15
C ASP A 139 -1.62 3.96 18.51
N GLY A 140 -2.70 4.55 17.98
CA GLY A 140 -4.07 4.04 18.15
C GLY A 140 -4.38 2.76 17.35
N PHE A 141 -3.56 2.38 16.38
CA PHE A 141 -3.80 1.23 15.49
C PHE A 141 -3.00 0.00 15.92
N CYS A 142 -3.56 -0.76 16.87
CA CYS A 142 -2.90 -1.90 17.49
C CYS A 142 -2.68 -3.09 16.52
N LEU A 143 -3.69 -3.42 15.71
CA LEU A 143 -3.61 -4.55 14.78
C LEU A 143 -2.67 -4.22 13.63
N LEU A 144 -2.76 -3.01 13.08
CA LEU A 144 -1.84 -2.52 12.06
C LEU A 144 -0.40 -2.49 12.59
N GLY A 145 -0.19 -2.04 13.83
CA GLY A 145 1.11 -2.01 14.49
C GLY A 145 1.74 -3.40 14.66
N LYS A 146 0.92 -4.44 14.85
CA LYS A 146 1.38 -5.85 14.90
C LYS A 146 1.57 -6.45 13.50
N TRP A 147 0.68 -6.12 12.58
CA TRP A 147 0.65 -6.65 11.22
C TRP A 147 1.82 -6.13 10.38
N LEU A 148 2.14 -4.84 10.45
CA LEU A 148 3.14 -4.23 9.59
C LEU A 148 4.54 -4.86 9.76
N PRO A 149 5.11 -5.01 10.98
CA PRO A 149 6.39 -5.68 11.16
C PRO A 149 6.40 -7.13 10.63
N LYS A 150 5.28 -7.86 10.81
CA LYS A 150 5.13 -9.23 10.30
C LYS A 150 5.24 -9.29 8.77
N VAL A 151 4.61 -8.35 8.07
CA VAL A 151 4.65 -8.28 6.60
C VAL A 151 5.99 -7.74 6.08
N LEU A 152 6.62 -6.79 6.77
CA LEU A 152 7.94 -6.25 6.38
C LEU A 152 9.07 -7.30 6.46
N GLN A 153 8.91 -8.35 7.26
CA GLN A 153 9.85 -9.48 7.29
C GLN A 153 9.76 -10.39 6.05
N HIS A 154 8.72 -10.24 5.21
CA HIS A 154 8.57 -11.04 4.01
C HIS A 154 9.76 -10.83 3.05
N PRO A 155 10.29 -11.87 2.38
CA PRO A 155 11.48 -11.76 1.51
C PRO A 155 11.39 -10.69 0.42
N ALA A 156 10.18 -10.32 -0.01
CA ALA A 156 9.96 -9.26 -0.99
C ALA A 156 10.23 -7.84 -0.45
N LEU A 157 10.07 -7.63 0.85
CA LEU A 157 10.14 -6.30 1.51
C LEU A 157 11.27 -6.19 2.53
N LYS A 158 11.82 -7.32 2.98
CA LYS A 158 12.93 -7.34 3.93
C LYS A 158 14.07 -6.45 3.44
N ASN A 159 14.53 -5.54 4.30
CA ASN A 159 15.58 -4.54 4.03
C ASN A 159 15.22 -3.51 2.93
N ARG A 160 13.94 -3.40 2.54
CA ARG A 160 13.46 -2.38 1.57
C ARG A 160 12.80 -1.18 2.23
N VAL A 161 12.36 -1.33 3.47
CA VAL A 161 11.76 -0.28 4.29
C VAL A 161 12.68 -0.03 5.48
N ASP A 162 13.13 1.21 5.63
CA ASP A 162 13.92 1.63 6.77
C ASP A 162 13.00 2.06 7.92
N THR A 163 12.73 1.15 8.83
CA THR A 163 11.88 1.42 10.00
C THR A 163 12.51 2.39 11.00
N SER A 164 13.82 2.66 10.91
CA SER A 164 14.49 3.64 11.78
C SER A 164 14.17 5.08 11.39
N SER A 165 13.69 5.28 10.16
CA SER A 165 13.30 6.59 9.62
C SER A 165 11.86 7.00 9.97
N PHE A 166 11.14 6.20 10.74
CA PHE A 166 9.73 6.48 11.07
C PHE A 166 9.59 7.69 11.97
N LEU A 167 8.64 8.56 11.64
CA LEU A 167 8.40 9.81 12.32
C LEU A 167 7.77 9.58 13.70
N GLU A 168 8.23 10.36 14.69
CA GLU A 168 7.55 10.45 15.99
C GLU A 168 6.29 11.33 15.90
N ARG A 169 6.34 12.38 15.07
CA ARG A 169 5.24 13.33 14.86
C ARG A 169 4.88 13.46 13.40
N THR A 170 3.58 13.52 13.13
CA THR A 170 2.99 13.78 11.81
C THR A 170 3.47 15.11 11.24
N ILE A 171 3.73 15.15 9.92
CA ILE A 171 4.27 16.33 9.23
C ILE A 171 3.40 17.56 9.46
N ALA A 172 3.94 18.57 10.14
CA ALA A 172 3.20 19.82 10.40
C ALA A 172 3.35 20.81 9.22
N PRO A 173 2.39 21.73 9.04
CA PRO A 173 2.57 22.89 8.16
C PRO A 173 3.86 23.62 8.50
N SER A 174 4.67 23.95 7.49
CA SER A 174 5.86 24.77 7.74
C SER A 174 5.39 26.13 8.24
N ALA A 175 5.76 26.52 9.47
CA ALA A 175 5.60 27.92 9.86
C ALA A 175 6.28 28.76 8.78
N ALA A 176 5.53 29.70 8.17
CA ALA A 176 6.05 30.56 7.12
C ALA A 176 7.37 31.18 7.60
N LYS A 177 8.45 30.96 6.85
CA LYS A 177 9.64 31.80 6.95
C LYS A 177 9.35 33.16 6.37
#